data_AF-A0A2V1DP80-F1
#
_entry.id   AF-A0A2V1DP80-F1
#
_cell.length_a   1.000
_cell.length_b   1.000
_cell.length_c   1.000
_cell.angle_alpha   90.00
_cell.angle_beta   90.00
_cell.angle_gamma   90.00
#
_symmetry.space_group_name_H-M   'P 1'
#
loop_
_entity.id
_entity.type
_entity.pdbx_description
1 polymer ?
#
loop_
_entity_poly.entity_id
_entity_poly.type
_entity_poly.pdbx_seq_one_letter_code
_entity_poly.pdbx_strand_id
1 'polypeptide(L)'
;MAISRLQASLAAATNEVTVAAANINFDFTLVKYEAPKEYQALGMNLSTKRKHNAECGQSHITARKLGALFEGVCPAAPNLIAAYGTRASQIAEAAQDTVEPYKNSFFGQYTGIDGTSIWAAATSSKSAIHVHLLACMLARMWTAQEAIAIWVELVSERRKEIAKKLEEGDMVNFALAAAAAQDVARPDLASWDASARAWLRTADRVHERDQKQLELILKNLKLSVGGDLNLFSNVISAWSTAIKTMDRLVAGIPQEIQNGAALLGLSAWHLYPDMHIFSPNIVPVTMDDPLMNKGGVLSLGLFEKPHTTKSTHDGVYWSLSLAHLRYYGPPVPAARFVGGDSRITFPQLKLVFFVCLLRYWQLDPAHDSIASKCILRLTDYV
;
A
#
# COMPACT_ATOMS: atom_id res chain seq x y z
N MET A 1 9.67 24.71 -19.33
CA MET A 1 9.92 24.46 -20.76
C MET A 1 9.59 23.04 -21.22
N ALA A 2 9.72 21.99 -20.40
CA ALA A 2 9.40 20.61 -20.81
C ALA A 2 7.89 20.34 -21.04
N ILE A 3 7.00 20.93 -20.22
CA ILE A 3 5.53 20.74 -20.32
C ILE A 3 4.97 21.33 -21.63
N SER A 4 5.46 22.51 -22.03
CA SER A 4 5.08 23.15 -23.30
C SER A 4 5.57 22.34 -24.51
N ARG A 5 6.73 21.68 -24.43
CA ARG A 5 7.20 20.77 -25.48
C ARG A 5 6.39 19.49 -25.56
N LEU A 6 5.89 18.98 -24.43
CA LEU A 6 5.05 17.77 -24.37
C LEU A 6 3.66 18.02 -24.97
N GLN A 7 3.06 19.20 -24.70
CA GLN A 7 1.83 19.64 -25.37
C GLN A 7 2.06 19.89 -26.86
N ALA A 8 3.21 20.47 -27.24
CA ALA A 8 3.55 20.73 -28.63
C ALA A 8 3.93 19.47 -29.42
N SER A 9 4.58 18.46 -28.81
CA SER A 9 4.89 17.18 -29.47
C SER A 9 3.64 16.31 -29.62
N LEU A 10 2.71 16.33 -28.65
CA LEU A 10 1.36 15.75 -28.79
C LEU A 10 0.61 16.35 -29.99
N ALA A 11 0.71 17.67 -30.17
CA ALA A 11 0.04 18.41 -31.24
C ALA A 11 0.73 18.23 -32.61
N ALA A 12 2.04 18.00 -32.64
CA ALA A 12 2.82 17.91 -33.88
C ALA A 12 2.91 16.50 -34.46
N ALA A 13 2.74 15.44 -33.65
CA ALA A 13 2.97 14.05 -34.06
C ALA A 13 1.70 13.25 -34.42
N THR A 14 0.50 13.84 -34.38
CA THR A 14 -0.74 13.07 -34.52
C THR A 14 -1.63 13.55 -35.66
N ASN A 15 -2.24 12.60 -36.39
CA ASN A 15 -3.30 12.86 -37.38
C ASN A 15 -4.34 13.82 -36.78
N GLU A 16 -4.80 14.80 -37.56
CA GLU A 16 -5.64 15.94 -37.14
C GLU A 16 -6.85 15.58 -36.26
N VAL A 17 -7.37 14.35 -36.35
CA VAL A 17 -8.46 13.82 -35.49
C VAL A 17 -8.03 13.62 -34.03
N THR A 18 -6.76 13.31 -33.77
CA THR A 18 -6.19 13.08 -32.42
C THR A 18 -5.80 14.39 -31.74
N VAL A 19 -5.42 15.43 -32.50
CA VAL A 19 -5.15 16.79 -32.00
C VAL A 19 -6.41 17.41 -31.42
N ALA A 20 -7.57 17.18 -32.07
CA ALA A 20 -8.86 17.55 -31.50
C ALA A 20 -9.15 16.80 -30.18
N ALA A 21 -8.79 15.52 -30.10
CA ALA A 21 -9.01 14.68 -28.93
C ALA A 21 -8.11 15.05 -27.73
N ALA A 22 -6.84 15.41 -27.96
CA ALA A 22 -5.93 15.91 -26.92
C ALA A 22 -6.36 17.27 -26.32
N ASN A 23 -7.14 18.05 -27.08
CA ASN A 23 -7.73 19.31 -26.63
C ASN A 23 -9.13 19.13 -25.99
N ILE A 24 -9.69 17.92 -26.01
CA ILE A 24 -10.88 17.58 -25.23
C ILE A 24 -10.39 17.22 -23.83
N ASN A 25 -10.60 18.13 -22.87
CA ASN A 25 -10.42 17.85 -21.45
C ASN A 25 -11.24 16.61 -21.07
N PHE A 26 -10.61 15.43 -21.03
CA PHE A 26 -11.28 14.23 -20.53
C PHE A 26 -11.57 14.43 -19.05
N ASP A 27 -12.85 14.61 -18.75
CA ASP A 27 -13.30 14.87 -17.40
C ASP A 27 -13.45 13.55 -16.64
N PHE A 28 -12.45 13.23 -15.81
CA PHE A 28 -12.45 12.06 -14.96
C PHE A 28 -13.55 12.09 -13.87
N THR A 29 -14.24 13.21 -13.67
CA THR A 29 -15.38 13.30 -12.74
C THR A 29 -16.64 12.60 -13.27
N LEU A 30 -16.79 12.50 -14.60
CA LEU A 30 -18.03 12.03 -15.24
C LEU A 30 -18.12 10.51 -15.37
N VAL A 31 -17.01 9.79 -15.24
CA VAL A 31 -16.96 8.34 -15.42
C VAL A 31 -17.02 7.64 -14.07
N LYS A 32 -18.16 7.00 -13.78
CA LYS A 32 -18.39 6.18 -12.60
C LYS A 32 -18.80 4.78 -13.02
N TYR A 33 -18.21 3.78 -12.39
CA TYR A 33 -18.59 2.38 -12.54
C TYR A 33 -19.30 1.90 -11.28
N GLU A 34 -20.17 0.91 -11.46
CA GLU A 34 -20.73 0.17 -10.34
C GLU A 34 -19.61 -0.63 -9.65
N ALA A 35 -19.50 -0.49 -8.33
CA ALA A 35 -18.49 -1.21 -7.56
C ALA A 35 -18.79 -2.73 -7.59
N PRO A 36 -17.76 -3.59 -7.68
CA PRO A 36 -17.94 -5.03 -7.60
C PRO A 36 -18.64 -5.44 -6.30
N LYS A 37 -19.40 -6.54 -6.35
CA LYS A 37 -20.28 -6.99 -5.27
C LYS A 37 -19.51 -7.20 -3.96
N GLU A 38 -18.27 -7.65 -4.08
CA GLU A 38 -17.35 -7.96 -2.99
C GLU A 38 -17.03 -6.73 -2.14
N TYR A 39 -17.12 -5.51 -2.71
CA TYR A 39 -16.81 -4.25 -2.03
C TYR A 39 -18.05 -3.54 -1.47
N GLN A 40 -19.26 -4.03 -1.75
CA GLN A 40 -20.49 -3.29 -1.42
C GLN A 40 -20.64 -3.04 0.08
N ALA A 41 -20.35 -4.05 0.91
CA ALA A 41 -20.38 -3.92 2.36
C ALA A 41 -19.37 -2.86 2.85
N LEU A 42 -18.15 -2.82 2.31
CA LEU A 42 -17.23 -1.70 2.60
C LEU A 42 -17.87 -0.33 2.30
N GLY A 43 -18.48 -0.17 1.12
CA GLY A 43 -19.16 1.08 0.72
C GLY A 43 -20.36 1.46 1.61
N MET A 44 -21.00 0.49 2.27
CA MET A 44 -22.07 0.73 3.26
C MET A 44 -21.52 1.13 4.64
N ASN A 45 -20.29 0.73 4.93
CA ASN A 45 -19.59 0.97 6.19
C ASN A 45 -18.82 2.30 6.25
N LEU A 46 -18.64 2.97 5.11
CA LEU A 46 -18.01 4.28 5.06
C LEU A 46 -18.93 5.38 5.59
N SER A 47 -18.34 6.38 6.25
CA SER A 47 -19.07 7.60 6.61
C SER A 47 -19.56 8.32 5.35
N THR A 48 -20.67 9.05 5.47
CA THR A 48 -21.29 9.76 4.34
C THR A 48 -20.30 10.66 3.60
N LYS A 49 -19.43 11.36 4.35
CA LYS A 49 -18.42 12.25 3.76
C LYS A 49 -17.33 11.46 3.02
N ARG A 50 -16.85 10.36 3.59
CA ARG A 50 -15.84 9.49 2.95
C ARG A 50 -16.39 8.82 1.69
N LYS A 51 -17.63 8.34 1.74
CA LYS A 51 -18.33 7.75 0.60
C LYS A 51 -18.52 8.77 -0.52
N HIS A 52 -19.02 9.97 -0.20
CA HIS A 52 -19.20 11.04 -1.18
C HIS A 52 -17.87 11.45 -1.83
N ASN A 53 -16.79 11.61 -1.05
CA ASN A 53 -15.47 11.93 -1.60
C ASN A 53 -14.93 10.81 -2.52
N ALA A 54 -15.20 9.55 -2.18
CA ALA A 54 -14.79 8.41 -2.99
C ALA A 54 -15.62 8.22 -4.27
N GLU A 55 -16.88 8.70 -4.30
CA GLU A 55 -17.76 8.53 -5.46
C GLU A 55 -17.78 9.74 -6.40
N CYS A 56 -17.62 10.95 -5.87
CA CYS A 56 -17.77 12.20 -6.63
C CYS A 56 -16.68 13.24 -6.31
N GLY A 57 -15.82 12.98 -5.33
CA GLY A 57 -14.83 13.96 -4.86
C GLY A 57 -13.43 13.76 -5.42
N GLN A 58 -12.45 14.38 -4.75
CA GLN A 58 -11.05 14.39 -5.19
C GLN A 58 -10.44 12.98 -5.18
N SER A 59 -10.85 12.12 -4.25
CA SER A 59 -10.39 10.73 -4.20
C SER A 59 -10.87 9.92 -5.41
N HIS A 60 -12.09 10.15 -5.90
CA HIS A 60 -12.58 9.56 -7.15
C HIS A 60 -11.72 9.97 -8.34
N ILE A 61 -11.50 11.29 -8.50
CA ILE A 61 -10.69 11.85 -9.60
C ILE A 61 -9.27 11.26 -9.56
N THR A 62 -8.67 11.17 -8.37
CA THR A 62 -7.33 10.61 -8.19
C THR A 62 -7.29 9.13 -8.58
N ALA A 63 -8.26 8.33 -8.13
CA ALA A 63 -8.36 6.91 -8.48
C ALA A 63 -8.54 6.70 -9.99
N ARG A 64 -9.37 7.51 -10.63
CA ARG A 64 -9.60 7.49 -12.09
C ARG A 64 -8.33 7.84 -12.86
N LYS A 65 -7.65 8.94 -12.51
CA LYS A 65 -6.40 9.38 -13.16
C LYS A 65 -5.31 8.33 -13.04
N LEU A 66 -5.06 7.85 -11.82
CA LEU A 66 -4.03 6.83 -11.58
C LEU A 66 -4.40 5.50 -12.25
N GLY A 67 -5.66 5.07 -12.16
CA GLY A 67 -6.15 3.86 -12.80
C GLY A 67 -5.97 3.88 -14.32
N ALA A 68 -6.26 5.01 -14.97
CA ALA A 68 -6.01 5.19 -16.39
C ALA A 68 -4.51 5.26 -16.70
N LEU A 69 -3.71 5.99 -15.92
CA LEU A 69 -2.27 6.15 -16.15
C LEU A 69 -1.48 4.83 -16.07
N PHE A 70 -1.88 3.94 -15.16
CA PHE A 70 -1.26 2.63 -14.95
C PHE A 70 -2.04 1.47 -15.58
N GLU A 71 -3.00 1.77 -16.47
CA GLU A 71 -3.72 0.74 -17.20
C GLU A 71 -2.75 -0.13 -18.02
N GLY A 72 -2.96 -1.45 -17.96
CA GLY A 72 -2.15 -2.46 -18.64
C GLY A 72 -0.79 -2.77 -18.00
N VAL A 73 -0.44 -2.14 -16.87
CA VAL A 73 0.86 -2.39 -16.20
C VAL A 73 0.89 -3.73 -15.46
N CYS A 74 -0.17 -4.04 -14.72
CA CYS A 74 -0.31 -5.31 -14.01
C CYS A 74 -1.11 -6.33 -14.83
N PRO A 75 -0.82 -7.63 -14.68
CA PRO A 75 -1.63 -8.68 -15.28
C PRO A 75 -3.06 -8.66 -14.72
N ALA A 76 -3.99 -9.30 -15.44
CA ALA A 76 -5.34 -9.50 -14.92
C ALA A 76 -5.29 -10.39 -13.67
N ALA A 77 -5.91 -9.93 -12.59
CA ALA A 77 -5.94 -10.62 -11.30
C ALA A 77 -7.36 -10.66 -10.70
N PRO A 78 -8.32 -11.32 -11.38
CA PRO A 78 -9.72 -11.31 -10.96
C PRO A 78 -9.95 -11.99 -9.60
N ASN A 79 -9.19 -13.05 -9.28
CA ASN A 79 -9.34 -13.79 -8.03
C ASN A 79 -8.86 -12.92 -6.85
N LEU A 80 -7.70 -12.28 -7.02
CA LEU A 80 -7.17 -11.34 -6.03
C LEU A 80 -8.11 -10.16 -5.80
N ILE A 81 -8.63 -9.53 -6.86
CA ILE A 81 -9.55 -8.39 -6.74
C ILE A 81 -10.80 -8.80 -5.95
N ALA A 82 -11.39 -9.96 -6.27
CA ALA A 82 -12.56 -10.46 -5.57
C ALA A 82 -12.25 -10.74 -4.08
N ALA A 83 -11.20 -11.52 -3.80
CA ALA A 83 -10.81 -11.86 -2.44
C ALA A 83 -10.44 -10.63 -1.61
N TYR A 84 -9.71 -9.66 -2.18
CA TYR A 84 -9.39 -8.42 -1.47
C TYR A 84 -10.66 -7.59 -1.18
N GLY A 85 -11.61 -7.52 -2.13
CA GLY A 85 -12.90 -6.88 -1.90
C GLY A 85 -13.65 -7.51 -0.74
N THR A 86 -13.76 -8.84 -0.74
CA THR A 86 -14.42 -9.59 0.35
C THR A 86 -13.71 -9.37 1.68
N ARG A 87 -12.38 -9.44 1.72
CA ARG A 87 -11.58 -9.15 2.92
C ARG A 87 -11.82 -7.73 3.43
N ALA A 88 -11.81 -6.74 2.53
CA ALA A 88 -12.02 -5.35 2.90
C ALA A 88 -13.43 -5.11 3.46
N SER A 89 -14.44 -5.76 2.89
CA SER A 89 -15.80 -5.75 3.42
C SER A 89 -15.89 -6.40 4.82
N GLN A 90 -15.28 -7.57 5.03
CA GLN A 90 -15.25 -8.25 6.33
C GLN A 90 -14.55 -7.40 7.40
N ILE A 91 -13.40 -6.79 7.07
CA ILE A 91 -12.68 -5.89 7.97
C ILE A 91 -13.54 -4.68 8.32
N ALA A 92 -14.25 -4.12 7.33
CA ALA A 92 -15.11 -2.97 7.52
C ALA A 92 -16.26 -3.25 8.49
N GLU A 93 -16.91 -4.42 8.33
CA GLU A 93 -17.98 -4.89 9.21
C GLU A 93 -17.45 -5.14 10.63
N ALA A 94 -16.36 -5.88 10.78
CA ALA A 94 -15.74 -6.16 12.08
C ALA A 94 -15.27 -4.89 12.80
N ALA A 95 -14.89 -3.86 12.05
CA ALA A 95 -14.47 -2.58 12.63
C ALA A 95 -15.65 -1.72 13.13
N GLN A 96 -16.91 -2.01 12.76
CA GLN A 96 -18.07 -1.20 13.17
C GLN A 96 -18.21 -1.07 14.68
N ASP A 97 -17.93 -2.15 15.42
CA ASP A 97 -18.03 -2.19 16.89
C ASP A 97 -17.15 -1.13 17.56
N THR A 98 -16.08 -0.71 16.89
CA THR A 98 -15.16 0.32 17.38
C THR A 98 -15.60 1.75 17.04
N VAL A 99 -16.62 1.91 16.19
CA VAL A 99 -17.08 3.18 15.60
C VAL A 99 -18.44 3.60 16.17
N GLU A 100 -19.28 2.62 16.52
CA GLU A 100 -20.61 2.80 17.13
C GLU A 100 -20.70 3.93 18.17
N PRO A 101 -19.77 4.08 19.14
CA PRO A 101 -19.91 5.08 20.21
C PRO A 101 -19.91 6.53 19.72
N TYR A 102 -19.34 6.79 18.54
CA TYR A 102 -19.13 8.15 18.02
C TYR A 102 -19.97 8.46 16.78
N LYS A 103 -20.77 7.50 16.29
CA LYS A 103 -21.54 7.62 15.06
C LYS A 103 -22.59 8.75 15.12
N ASN A 104 -23.20 8.95 16.28
CA ASN A 104 -24.18 10.02 16.54
C ASN A 104 -23.56 11.32 17.08
N SER A 105 -22.23 11.39 17.19
CA SER A 105 -21.55 12.60 17.64
C SER A 105 -21.48 13.66 16.54
N PHE A 106 -21.15 14.90 16.90
CA PHE A 106 -20.85 15.97 15.94
C PHE A 106 -19.75 15.58 14.93
N PHE A 107 -18.85 14.67 15.33
CA PHE A 107 -17.78 14.15 14.48
C PHE A 107 -18.16 12.86 13.75
N GLY A 108 -19.40 12.38 13.86
CA GLY A 108 -19.88 11.12 13.28
C GLY A 108 -19.65 10.98 11.77
N GLN A 109 -19.60 12.11 11.05
CA GLN A 109 -19.30 12.14 9.61
C GLN A 109 -17.82 11.92 9.28
N TYR A 110 -16.94 12.05 10.27
CA TYR A 110 -15.48 11.90 10.15
C TYR A 110 -14.95 10.67 10.91
N THR A 111 -15.77 10.07 11.76
CA THR A 111 -15.42 8.85 12.51
C THR A 111 -15.61 7.62 11.63
N GLY A 112 -14.90 6.55 11.98
CA GLY A 112 -14.98 5.27 11.27
C GLY A 112 -13.72 4.87 10.53
N ILE A 113 -13.85 3.77 9.81
CA ILE A 113 -12.79 3.23 8.95
C ILE A 113 -12.50 4.17 7.77
N ASP A 114 -11.24 4.23 7.36
CA ASP A 114 -10.83 4.96 6.16
C ASP A 114 -10.63 3.98 5.00
N GLY A 115 -11.72 3.65 4.30
CA GLY A 115 -11.68 2.89 3.06
C GLY A 115 -11.91 3.76 1.82
N THR A 116 -11.69 5.08 1.91
CA THR A 116 -12.02 6.03 0.83
C THR A 116 -11.26 5.71 -0.46
N SER A 117 -9.95 5.43 -0.38
CA SER A 117 -9.15 5.05 -1.54
C SER A 117 -9.58 3.71 -2.16
N ILE A 118 -10.01 2.74 -1.35
CA ILE A 118 -10.54 1.45 -1.84
C ILE A 118 -11.85 1.65 -2.59
N TRP A 119 -12.81 2.35 -1.97
CA TRP A 119 -14.11 2.58 -2.58
C TRP A 119 -13.98 3.40 -3.86
N ALA A 120 -13.15 4.45 -3.84
CA ALA A 120 -12.85 5.25 -5.02
C ALA A 120 -12.25 4.41 -6.15
N ALA A 121 -11.33 3.49 -5.83
CA ALA A 121 -10.78 2.56 -6.81
C ALA A 121 -11.86 1.60 -7.37
N ALA A 122 -12.69 1.03 -6.50
CA ALA A 122 -13.74 0.09 -6.86
C ALA A 122 -14.81 0.72 -7.77
N THR A 123 -15.17 2.00 -7.55
CA THR A 123 -16.09 2.77 -8.41
C THR A 123 -15.41 3.40 -9.63
N SER A 124 -14.10 3.20 -9.78
CA SER A 124 -13.29 3.80 -10.85
C SER A 124 -12.89 2.82 -11.93
N SER A 125 -12.19 1.73 -11.61
CA SER A 125 -11.78 0.68 -12.57
C SER A 125 -11.01 -0.43 -11.86
N LYS A 126 -10.90 -1.60 -12.49
CA LYS A 126 -10.02 -2.69 -12.01
C LYS A 126 -8.56 -2.25 -11.91
N SER A 127 -8.07 -1.43 -12.84
CA SER A 127 -6.73 -0.86 -12.79
C SER A 127 -6.54 0.03 -11.56
N ALA A 128 -7.54 0.85 -11.22
CA ALA A 128 -7.51 1.67 -10.00
C ALA A 128 -7.44 0.82 -8.72
N ILE A 129 -8.07 -0.37 -8.70
CA ILE A 129 -7.93 -1.32 -7.58
C ILE A 129 -6.49 -1.80 -7.47
N HIS A 130 -5.85 -2.20 -8.57
CA HIS A 130 -4.43 -2.56 -8.54
C HIS A 130 -3.56 -1.41 -8.00
N VAL A 131 -3.83 -0.16 -8.42
CA VAL A 131 -3.11 1.04 -7.94
C VAL A 131 -3.30 1.24 -6.44
N HIS A 132 -4.51 0.98 -5.93
CA HIS A 132 -4.75 1.00 -4.48
C HIS A 132 -3.93 -0.10 -3.76
N LEU A 133 -3.86 -1.31 -4.31
CA LEU A 133 -3.04 -2.38 -3.76
C LEU A 133 -1.54 -2.01 -3.72
N LEU A 134 -1.04 -1.28 -4.73
CA LEU A 134 0.30 -0.69 -4.69
C LEU A 134 0.43 0.35 -3.56
N ALA A 135 -0.57 1.21 -3.38
CA ALA A 135 -0.56 2.17 -2.27
C ALA A 135 -0.44 1.48 -0.91
N CYS A 136 -1.11 0.34 -0.72
CA CYS A 136 -0.95 -0.48 0.48
C CYS A 136 0.47 -1.04 0.62
N MET A 137 1.09 -1.55 -0.46
CA MET A 137 2.48 -2.03 -0.40
C MET A 137 3.46 -0.91 -0.02
N LEU A 138 3.29 0.27 -0.63
CA LEU A 138 4.13 1.43 -0.32
C LEU A 138 3.90 1.93 1.11
N ALA A 139 2.66 1.99 1.57
CA ALA A 139 2.32 2.42 2.91
C ALA A 139 2.82 1.44 3.99
N ARG A 140 2.90 0.13 3.68
CA ARG A 140 3.45 -0.88 4.58
C ARG A 140 4.97 -0.78 4.73
N MET A 141 5.68 -0.48 3.65
CA MET A 141 7.15 -0.48 3.63
C MET A 141 7.77 0.89 3.95
N TRP A 142 7.17 1.97 3.46
CA TRP A 142 7.78 3.30 3.44
C TRP A 142 7.04 4.27 4.36
N THR A 143 7.79 5.25 4.88
CA THR A 143 7.18 6.38 5.58
C THR A 143 6.34 7.21 4.60
N ALA A 144 5.40 8.02 5.12
CA ALA A 144 4.51 8.82 4.28
C ALA A 144 5.29 9.74 3.30
N GLN A 145 6.38 10.37 3.74
CA GLN A 145 7.19 11.24 2.88
C GLN A 145 7.89 10.47 1.76
N GLU A 146 8.46 9.30 2.08
CA GLU A 146 9.11 8.42 1.11
C GLU A 146 8.10 7.86 0.10
N ALA A 147 6.95 7.38 0.56
CA ALA A 147 5.89 6.87 -0.30
C ALA A 147 5.34 7.93 -1.26
N ILE A 148 5.15 9.17 -0.79
CA ILE A 148 4.74 10.30 -1.65
C ILE A 148 5.82 10.60 -2.70
N ALA A 149 7.10 10.58 -2.33
CA ALA A 149 8.20 10.77 -3.27
C ALA A 149 8.24 9.67 -4.34
N ILE A 150 8.03 8.41 -3.95
CA ILE A 150 7.89 7.27 -4.86
C ILE A 150 6.74 7.51 -5.83
N TRP A 151 5.56 7.90 -5.33
CA TRP A 151 4.39 8.19 -6.18
C TRP A 151 4.65 9.29 -7.21
N VAL A 152 5.26 10.40 -6.79
CA VAL A 152 5.61 11.50 -7.70
C VAL A 152 6.53 11.02 -8.81
N GLU A 153 7.53 10.21 -8.47
CA GLU A 153 8.46 9.64 -9.45
C GLU A 153 7.78 8.66 -10.39
N LEU A 154 6.93 7.76 -9.87
CA LEU A 154 6.16 6.81 -10.67
C LEU A 154 5.27 7.49 -11.69
N VAL A 155 4.53 8.52 -11.28
CA VAL A 155 3.65 9.29 -12.18
C VAL A 155 4.50 10.00 -13.23
N SER A 156 5.61 10.64 -12.83
CA SER A 156 6.51 11.34 -13.75
C SER A 156 7.09 10.41 -14.82
N GLU A 157 7.67 9.28 -14.42
CA GLU A 157 8.28 8.31 -15.34
C GLU A 157 7.24 7.64 -16.24
N ARG A 158 6.07 7.27 -15.70
CA ARG A 158 5.00 6.67 -16.50
C ARG A 158 4.49 7.63 -17.58
N ARG A 159 4.35 8.92 -17.26
CA ARG A 159 3.96 9.94 -18.23
C ARG A 159 5.00 10.09 -19.35
N LYS A 160 6.29 10.06 -19.02
CA LYS A 160 7.38 10.08 -20.01
C LYS A 160 7.34 8.85 -20.92
N GLU A 161 7.11 7.66 -20.36
CA GLU A 161 6.99 6.42 -21.14
C GLU A 161 5.84 6.49 -22.15
N ILE A 162 4.67 7.00 -21.74
CA ILE A 162 3.50 7.15 -22.63
C ILE A 162 3.75 8.22 -23.70
N ALA A 163 4.36 9.35 -23.32
CA ALA A 163 4.72 10.40 -24.27
C ALA A 163 5.65 9.88 -25.36
N LYS A 164 6.66 9.09 -24.98
CA LYS A 164 7.58 8.45 -25.92
C LYS A 164 6.87 7.50 -26.87
N LYS A 165 5.96 6.65 -26.37
CA LYS A 165 5.16 5.75 -27.24
C LYS A 165 4.32 6.51 -28.26
N LEU A 166 3.75 7.63 -27.85
CA LEU A 166 2.97 8.47 -28.76
C LEU A 166 3.86 9.13 -29.82
N GLU A 167 5.06 9.59 -29.46
CA GLU A 167 6.05 10.12 -30.40
C GLU A 167 6.54 9.06 -31.39
N GLU A 168 6.63 7.79 -30.96
CA GLU A 168 7.00 6.64 -31.80
C GLU A 168 5.85 6.14 -32.71
N GLY A 169 4.64 6.71 -32.58
CA GLY A 169 3.49 6.38 -33.42
C GLY A 169 2.67 5.17 -32.96
N ASP A 170 2.89 4.68 -31.73
CA ASP A 170 2.12 3.58 -31.16
C ASP A 170 0.64 3.97 -30.95
N MET A 171 -0.27 3.03 -31.16
CA MET A 171 -1.68 3.21 -30.80
C MET A 171 -1.84 3.17 -29.28
N VAL A 172 -2.01 4.35 -28.67
CA VAL A 172 -2.29 4.52 -27.24
C VAL A 172 -3.79 4.75 -27.03
N ASN A 173 -4.39 4.07 -26.06
CA ASN A 173 -5.80 4.31 -25.69
C ASN A 173 -6.00 5.79 -25.30
N PHE A 174 -7.09 6.39 -25.78
CA PHE A 174 -7.46 7.77 -25.48
C PHE A 174 -7.45 8.11 -23.99
N ALA A 175 -8.01 7.24 -23.13
CA ALA A 175 -8.03 7.48 -21.68
C ALA A 175 -6.62 7.52 -21.07
N LEU A 176 -5.70 6.69 -21.59
CA LEU A 176 -4.31 6.63 -21.17
C LEU A 176 -3.53 7.87 -21.63
N ALA A 177 -3.74 8.32 -22.88
CA ALA A 177 -3.16 9.55 -23.40
C ALA A 177 -3.63 10.79 -22.63
N ALA A 178 -4.93 10.88 -22.33
CA ALA A 178 -5.51 11.97 -21.54
C ALA A 178 -5.00 11.97 -20.09
N ALA A 179 -4.89 10.79 -19.45
CA ALA A 179 -4.29 10.67 -18.12
C ALA A 179 -2.83 11.11 -18.11
N ALA A 180 -2.06 10.81 -19.16
CA ALA A 180 -0.67 11.23 -19.27
C ALA A 180 -0.51 12.75 -19.51
N ALA A 181 -1.49 13.40 -20.14
CA ALA A 181 -1.50 14.84 -20.33
C ALA A 181 -1.83 15.60 -19.03
N GLN A 182 -2.68 15.05 -18.17
CA GLN A 182 -3.08 15.67 -16.92
C GLN A 182 -2.08 15.44 -15.79
N ASP A 183 -1.83 16.47 -14.98
CA ASP A 183 -0.99 16.32 -13.79
C ASP A 183 -1.79 15.74 -12.61
N VAL A 184 -1.10 14.96 -11.76
CA VAL A 184 -1.62 14.47 -10.48
C VAL A 184 -0.88 15.21 -9.38
N ALA A 185 -1.57 16.09 -8.68
CA ALA A 185 -0.91 16.99 -7.75
C ALA A 185 -0.35 16.21 -6.55
N ARG A 186 0.81 16.62 -6.04
CA ARG A 186 1.44 16.00 -4.86
C ARG A 186 0.51 15.90 -3.63
N PRO A 187 -0.35 16.89 -3.32
CA PRO A 187 -1.34 16.75 -2.24
C PRO A 187 -2.37 15.66 -2.48
N ASP A 188 -2.75 15.40 -3.73
CA ASP A 188 -3.68 14.31 -4.08
C ASP A 188 -3.04 12.95 -3.82
N LEU A 189 -1.77 12.79 -4.22
CA LEU A 189 -0.97 11.60 -3.93
C LEU A 189 -0.78 11.39 -2.41
N ALA A 190 -0.61 12.49 -1.65
CA ALA A 190 -0.53 12.44 -0.20
C ALA A 190 -1.84 11.99 0.45
N SER A 191 -2.98 12.47 -0.06
CA SER A 191 -4.31 12.03 0.39
C SER A 191 -4.56 10.55 0.06
N TRP A 192 -4.13 10.10 -1.12
CA TRP A 192 -4.19 8.70 -1.55
C TRP A 192 -3.39 7.78 -0.63
N ASP A 193 -2.12 8.11 -0.35
CA ASP A 193 -1.27 7.36 0.60
C ASP A 193 -1.84 7.39 2.02
N ALA A 194 -2.35 8.54 2.47
CA ALA A 194 -2.92 8.69 3.80
C ALA A 194 -4.13 7.78 4.02
N SER A 195 -5.03 7.68 3.03
CA SER A 195 -6.17 6.77 3.08
C SER A 195 -5.72 5.31 3.10
N ALA A 196 -4.79 4.90 2.23
CA ALA A 196 -4.25 3.54 2.23
C ALA A 196 -3.58 3.18 3.57
N ARG A 197 -2.84 4.11 4.18
CA ARG A 197 -2.17 3.91 5.46
C ARG A 197 -3.16 3.86 6.64
N ALA A 198 -4.20 4.68 6.62
CA ALA A 198 -5.27 4.64 7.61
C ALA A 198 -6.07 3.32 7.52
N TRP A 199 -6.29 2.82 6.30
CA TRP A 199 -6.85 1.50 6.05
C TRP A 199 -6.00 0.39 6.67
N LEU A 200 -4.69 0.35 6.36
CA LEU A 200 -3.78 -0.67 6.88
C LEU A 200 -3.81 -0.76 8.40
N ARG A 201 -3.85 0.39 9.11
CA ARG A 201 -3.92 0.40 10.58
C ARG A 201 -5.22 -0.23 11.11
N THR A 202 -6.32 -0.04 10.40
CA THR A 202 -7.61 -0.65 10.77
C THR A 202 -7.55 -2.15 10.52
N ALA A 203 -7.06 -2.56 9.35
CA ALA A 203 -6.92 -3.95 8.97
C ALA A 203 -5.96 -4.72 9.90
N ASP A 204 -4.82 -4.12 10.27
CA ASP A 204 -3.86 -4.66 11.24
C ASP A 204 -4.50 -4.92 12.59
N ARG A 205 -5.38 -4.01 13.04
CA ARG A 205 -6.08 -4.15 14.32
C ARG A 205 -7.12 -5.26 14.29
N VAL A 206 -7.85 -5.41 13.17
CA VAL A 206 -8.87 -6.45 13.02
C VAL A 206 -8.22 -7.84 12.88
N HIS A 207 -7.12 -7.94 12.13
CA HIS A 207 -6.36 -9.18 11.92
C HIS A 207 -5.06 -9.23 12.72
N GLU A 208 -5.06 -8.71 13.96
CA GLU A 208 -3.84 -8.54 14.76
C GLU A 208 -3.07 -9.85 14.95
N ARG A 209 -3.78 -10.96 15.16
CA ARG A 209 -3.16 -12.28 15.37
C ARG A 209 -2.46 -12.78 14.11
N ASP A 210 -3.18 -12.82 13.00
CA ASP A 210 -2.68 -13.36 11.72
C ASP A 210 -1.53 -12.49 11.19
N GLN A 211 -1.68 -11.16 11.32
CA GLN A 211 -0.67 -10.20 10.95
C GLN A 211 0.60 -10.35 11.80
N LYS A 212 0.48 -10.51 13.13
CA LYS A 212 1.64 -10.78 14.00
C LYS A 212 2.34 -12.08 13.64
N GLN A 213 1.59 -13.14 13.38
CA GLN A 213 2.16 -14.43 12.98
C GLN A 213 2.92 -14.30 11.66
N LEU A 214 2.35 -13.62 10.66
CA LEU A 214 3.04 -13.32 9.41
C LEU A 214 4.31 -12.50 9.65
N GLU A 215 4.25 -11.41 10.42
CA GLU A 215 5.42 -10.57 10.72
C GLU A 215 6.56 -11.34 11.40
N LEU A 216 6.24 -12.26 12.32
CA LEU A 216 7.25 -13.11 12.95
C LEU A 216 7.95 -14.02 11.93
N ILE A 217 7.21 -14.53 10.94
CA ILE A 217 7.80 -15.32 9.84
C ILE A 217 8.69 -14.42 9.00
N LEU A 218 8.19 -13.26 8.57
CA LEU A 218 8.91 -12.35 7.67
C LEU A 218 10.21 -11.81 8.26
N LYS A 219 10.28 -11.60 9.59
CA LYS A 219 11.49 -11.14 10.29
C LYS A 219 12.66 -12.13 10.21
N ASN A 220 12.38 -13.42 10.05
CA ASN A 220 13.39 -14.47 10.00
C ASN A 220 13.89 -14.77 8.58
N LEU A 221 13.34 -14.11 7.56
CA LEU A 221 13.71 -14.30 6.15
C LEU A 221 14.78 -13.30 5.73
N LYS A 222 15.55 -13.59 4.68
CA LYS A 222 16.52 -12.64 4.08
C LYS A 222 16.20 -12.46 2.60
N LEU A 223 15.13 -11.72 2.31
CA LEU A 223 14.63 -11.57 0.95
C LEU A 223 14.50 -10.10 0.57
N SER A 224 15.12 -9.71 -0.56
CA SER A 224 14.89 -8.40 -1.15
C SER A 224 13.59 -8.39 -1.96
N VAL A 225 12.82 -7.30 -1.87
CA VAL A 225 11.61 -7.09 -2.68
C VAL A 225 11.94 -6.85 -4.16
N GLY A 226 13.08 -6.23 -4.44
CA GLY A 226 13.56 -6.00 -5.80
C GLY A 226 15.09 -5.92 -5.87
N GLY A 227 15.63 -6.05 -7.08
CA GLY A 227 17.07 -6.03 -7.36
C GLY A 227 17.54 -4.90 -8.27
N ASP A 228 16.62 -4.14 -8.88
CA ASP A 228 16.96 -3.09 -9.84
C ASP A 228 17.34 -1.78 -9.14
N LEU A 229 18.34 -1.08 -9.70
CA LEU A 229 18.75 0.25 -9.21
C LEU A 229 17.78 1.36 -9.62
N ASN A 230 16.96 1.15 -10.66
CA ASN A 230 15.98 2.12 -11.13
C ASN A 230 14.67 1.98 -10.34
N LEU A 231 14.21 3.07 -9.71
CA LEU A 231 13.02 3.08 -8.86
C LEU A 231 11.75 2.65 -9.61
N PHE A 232 11.53 3.19 -10.81
CA PHE A 232 10.35 2.89 -11.60
C PHE A 232 10.28 1.40 -11.95
N SER A 233 11.34 0.85 -12.56
CA SER A 233 11.42 -0.58 -12.90
C SER A 233 11.24 -1.46 -11.66
N ASN A 234 11.93 -1.14 -10.57
CA ASN A 234 11.88 -1.92 -9.34
C ASN A 234 10.47 -1.97 -8.75
N VAL A 235 9.79 -0.82 -8.64
CA VAL A 235 8.44 -0.74 -8.09
C VAL A 235 7.40 -1.39 -8.99
N ILE A 236 7.47 -1.18 -10.30
CA ILE A 236 6.55 -1.82 -11.26
C ILE A 236 6.73 -3.35 -11.25
N SER A 237 7.97 -3.84 -11.23
CA SER A 237 8.29 -5.26 -11.19
C SER A 237 7.82 -5.92 -9.89
N ALA A 238 8.10 -5.31 -8.74
CA ALA A 238 7.65 -5.79 -7.44
C ALA A 238 6.12 -5.84 -7.34
N TRP A 239 5.45 -4.77 -7.79
CA TRP A 239 3.99 -4.69 -7.81
C TRP A 239 3.36 -5.77 -8.70
N SER A 240 3.83 -5.89 -9.94
CA SER A 240 3.33 -6.89 -10.90
C SER A 240 3.56 -8.33 -10.41
N THR A 241 4.73 -8.59 -9.82
CA THR A 241 5.05 -9.89 -9.20
C THR A 241 4.12 -10.19 -8.05
N ALA A 242 3.89 -9.24 -7.14
CA ALA A 242 3.00 -9.42 -6.01
C ALA A 242 1.56 -9.71 -6.46
N ILE A 243 1.03 -8.93 -7.42
CA ILE A 243 -0.32 -9.11 -7.97
C ILE A 243 -0.47 -10.51 -8.59
N LYS A 244 0.48 -10.92 -9.45
CA LYS A 244 0.45 -12.21 -10.14
C LYS A 244 0.52 -13.39 -9.16
N THR A 245 1.43 -13.33 -8.20
CA THR A 245 1.63 -14.41 -7.22
C THR A 245 0.42 -14.55 -6.31
N MET A 246 -0.13 -13.43 -5.85
CA MET A 246 -1.29 -13.44 -4.96
C MET A 246 -2.57 -13.90 -5.65
N ASP A 247 -2.81 -13.51 -6.90
CA ASP A 247 -3.95 -14.02 -7.67
C ASP A 247 -3.92 -15.54 -7.80
N ARG A 248 -2.74 -16.11 -8.05
CA ARG A 248 -2.54 -17.56 -8.15
C ARG A 248 -2.74 -18.27 -6.81
N LEU A 249 -2.24 -17.70 -5.72
CA LEU A 249 -2.43 -18.25 -4.38
C LEU A 249 -3.91 -18.29 -4.01
N VAL A 250 -4.64 -17.18 -4.22
CA VAL A 250 -6.08 -17.13 -4.01
C VAL A 250 -6.81 -18.16 -4.90
N ALA A 251 -6.35 -18.36 -6.13
CA ALA A 251 -6.89 -19.37 -7.05
C ALA A 251 -6.56 -20.84 -6.65
N GLY A 252 -5.85 -21.07 -5.55
CA GLY A 252 -5.50 -22.41 -5.08
C GLY A 252 -4.28 -23.01 -5.77
N ILE A 253 -3.48 -22.19 -6.47
CA ILE A 253 -2.28 -22.62 -7.18
C ILE A 253 -1.06 -22.37 -6.27
N PRO A 254 -0.33 -23.42 -5.85
CA PRO A 254 0.86 -23.27 -5.01
C PRO A 254 1.89 -22.35 -5.67
N GLN A 255 2.53 -21.48 -4.89
CA GLN A 255 3.59 -20.59 -5.39
C GLN A 255 4.87 -20.78 -4.59
N GLU A 256 6.01 -20.77 -5.29
CA GLU A 256 7.33 -20.67 -4.69
C GLU A 256 7.79 -19.21 -4.72
N ILE A 257 8.29 -18.70 -3.60
CA ILE A 257 8.78 -17.32 -3.52
C ILE A 257 10.25 -17.24 -3.92
N GLN A 258 10.52 -16.37 -4.90
CA GLN A 258 11.87 -16.01 -5.33
C GLN A 258 12.36 -14.67 -4.75
N ASN A 259 11.43 -13.78 -4.35
CA ASN A 259 11.75 -12.45 -3.81
C ASN A 259 10.70 -11.97 -2.80
N GLY A 260 11.00 -10.88 -2.08
CA GLY A 260 10.14 -10.34 -1.03
C GLY A 260 8.82 -9.70 -1.50
N ALA A 261 8.55 -9.58 -2.81
CA ALA A 261 7.43 -8.79 -3.31
C ALA A 261 6.07 -9.39 -2.95
N ALA A 262 5.91 -10.70 -3.13
CA ALA A 262 4.67 -11.39 -2.75
C ALA A 262 4.43 -11.33 -1.23
N LEU A 263 5.49 -11.45 -0.43
CA LEU A 263 5.44 -11.34 1.03
C LEU A 263 5.02 -9.94 1.51
N LEU A 264 5.51 -8.90 0.83
CA LEU A 264 5.03 -7.54 1.06
C LEU A 264 3.55 -7.42 0.71
N GLY A 265 3.11 -7.99 -0.43
CA GLY A 265 1.70 -8.08 -0.81
C GLY A 265 0.83 -8.74 0.26
N LEU A 266 1.23 -9.90 0.79
CA LEU A 266 0.55 -10.59 1.89
C LEU A 266 0.33 -9.68 3.09
N SER A 267 1.42 -9.07 3.57
CA SER A 267 1.37 -8.18 4.72
C SER A 267 0.56 -6.91 4.47
N ALA A 268 0.42 -6.47 3.22
CA ALA A 268 -0.32 -5.26 2.87
C ALA A 268 -1.80 -5.53 2.60
N TRP A 269 -2.16 -6.70 2.11
CA TRP A 269 -3.51 -7.00 1.60
C TRP A 269 -4.34 -7.87 2.55
N HIS A 270 -3.74 -8.33 3.66
CA HIS A 270 -4.42 -9.10 4.71
C HIS A 270 -5.09 -10.37 4.18
N LEU A 271 -4.37 -11.05 3.28
CA LEU A 271 -4.70 -12.38 2.77
C LEU A 271 -3.59 -13.32 3.23
N TYR A 272 -3.94 -14.39 3.92
CA TYR A 272 -2.98 -15.21 4.66
C TYR A 272 -3.00 -16.67 4.17
N PRO A 273 -2.23 -17.02 3.12
CA PRO A 273 -2.09 -18.41 2.69
C PRO A 273 -1.39 -19.23 3.77
N ASP A 274 -1.68 -20.52 3.77
CA ASP A 274 -0.81 -21.50 4.43
C ASP A 274 0.57 -21.49 3.79
N MET A 275 1.60 -21.75 4.60
CA MET A 275 2.99 -21.66 4.17
C MET A 275 3.76 -22.93 4.54
N HIS A 276 4.68 -23.32 3.68
CA HIS A 276 5.70 -24.32 3.97
C HIS A 276 7.06 -23.62 4.04
N ILE A 277 7.66 -23.61 5.23
CA ILE A 277 8.99 -23.04 5.46
C ILE A 277 10.02 -24.16 5.37
N PHE A 278 10.99 -24.01 4.47
CA PHE A 278 12.04 -24.99 4.25
C PHE A 278 13.31 -24.57 5.00
N SER A 279 13.54 -25.12 6.20
CA SER A 279 14.76 -24.89 6.99
C SER A 279 14.95 -25.89 8.14
N PRO A 280 16.11 -26.56 8.23
CA PRO A 280 16.43 -27.86 7.62
C PRO A 280 15.29 -28.91 7.54
N ASN A 281 14.19 -28.73 8.28
CA ASN A 281 12.95 -29.50 8.14
C ASN A 281 11.87 -28.66 7.45
N ILE A 282 10.86 -29.33 6.88
CA ILE A 282 9.67 -28.65 6.37
C ILE A 282 8.77 -28.33 7.55
N VAL A 283 8.59 -27.04 7.84
CA VAL A 283 7.66 -26.57 8.86
C VAL A 283 6.40 -26.07 8.16
N PRO A 284 5.26 -26.81 8.26
CA PRO A 284 3.98 -26.30 7.81
C PRO A 284 3.47 -25.25 8.79
N VAL A 285 3.04 -24.12 8.25
CA VAL A 285 2.40 -23.03 8.97
C VAL A 285 0.99 -22.87 8.41
N THR A 286 0.00 -23.20 9.22
CA THR A 286 -1.41 -23.02 8.88
C THR A 286 -1.87 -21.64 9.33
N MET A 287 -2.40 -20.88 8.38
CA MET A 287 -3.07 -19.60 8.61
C MET A 287 -4.60 -19.74 8.52
N ASP A 288 -5.09 -20.80 7.84
CA ASP A 288 -6.51 -21.15 7.72
C ASP A 288 -7.41 -20.00 7.21
N ASP A 289 -6.90 -19.17 6.30
CA ASP A 289 -7.66 -18.08 5.71
C ASP A 289 -8.75 -18.61 4.77
N PRO A 290 -10.05 -18.34 5.04
CA PRO A 290 -11.15 -18.85 4.22
C PRO A 290 -11.20 -18.25 2.80
N LEU A 291 -10.48 -17.16 2.54
CA LEU A 291 -10.40 -16.53 1.21
C LEU A 291 -9.35 -17.18 0.32
N MET A 292 -8.58 -18.14 0.84
CA MET A 292 -7.57 -18.89 0.08
C MET A 292 -8.15 -20.23 -0.33
N ASN A 293 -8.23 -20.50 -1.64
CA ASN A 293 -8.68 -21.79 -2.11
C ASN A 293 -7.69 -22.89 -1.70
N LYS A 294 -8.23 -24.09 -1.42
CA LYS A 294 -7.41 -25.26 -1.07
C LYS A 294 -6.36 -25.51 -2.15
N GLY A 295 -5.11 -25.69 -1.71
CA GLY A 295 -3.95 -25.83 -2.60
C GLY A 295 -3.14 -24.55 -2.78
N GLY A 296 -3.67 -23.38 -2.39
CA GLY A 296 -2.98 -22.09 -2.42
C GLY A 296 -1.89 -21.96 -1.35
N VAL A 297 -0.90 -22.84 -1.38
CA VAL A 297 0.15 -22.92 -0.37
C VAL A 297 1.41 -22.20 -0.85
N LEU A 298 2.00 -21.43 0.05
CA LEU A 298 3.19 -20.66 -0.19
C LEU A 298 4.45 -21.41 0.24
N SER A 299 5.35 -21.68 -0.70
CA SER A 299 6.63 -22.33 -0.40
C SER A 299 7.75 -21.29 -0.20
N LEU A 300 8.37 -21.34 0.98
CA LEU A 300 9.44 -20.44 1.41
C LEU A 300 10.77 -21.19 1.49
N GLY A 301 11.54 -21.15 0.40
CA GLY A 301 12.93 -21.63 0.40
C GLY A 301 13.85 -20.61 1.07
N LEU A 302 14.55 -21.00 2.15
CA LEU A 302 15.67 -20.21 2.65
C LEU A 302 16.87 -20.39 1.72
N PHE A 303 16.98 -19.55 0.69
CA PHE A 303 18.17 -19.51 -0.15
C PHE A 303 19.29 -18.77 0.58
N GLU A 304 20.17 -19.49 1.27
CA GLU A 304 21.50 -18.95 1.57
C GLU A 304 22.26 -18.82 0.24
N LYS A 305 22.35 -17.60 -0.29
CA LYS A 305 23.48 -17.26 -1.17
C LYS A 305 24.61 -16.70 -0.32
N PRO A 306 25.81 -17.33 -0.33
CA PRO A 306 26.93 -16.88 0.45
C PRO A 306 27.59 -15.65 -0.18
N HIS A 307 28.08 -14.77 0.70
CA HIS A 307 29.09 -13.73 0.47
C HIS A 307 28.78 -12.63 -0.56
N THR A 308 28.48 -11.43 -0.06
CA THR A 308 29.47 -10.34 -0.02
C THR A 308 28.96 -9.16 0.81
N THR A 309 29.81 -8.73 1.73
CA THR A 309 29.67 -7.58 2.64
C THR A 309 28.67 -7.73 3.79
N LYS A 310 29.06 -7.20 4.94
CA LYS A 310 28.33 -7.20 6.21
C LYS A 310 26.97 -6.49 6.06
N SER A 311 25.93 -7.17 5.59
CA SER A 311 24.56 -6.66 5.71
C SER A 311 23.95 -7.20 7.01
N THR A 312 23.92 -6.35 8.04
CA THR A 312 23.42 -6.61 9.40
C THR A 312 21.88 -6.68 9.45
N HIS A 313 21.25 -7.20 8.41
CA HIS A 313 19.85 -6.92 8.09
C HIS A 313 19.07 -8.21 7.83
N ASP A 314 18.42 -8.71 8.87
CA ASP A 314 17.45 -9.79 8.82
C ASP A 314 16.05 -9.23 8.48
N GLY A 315 15.26 -9.94 7.68
CA GLY A 315 13.89 -9.60 7.27
C GLY A 315 13.65 -9.53 5.76
N VAL A 316 12.38 -9.37 5.37
CA VAL A 316 12.01 -8.91 4.02
C VAL A 316 12.28 -7.42 3.91
N TYR A 317 13.12 -7.01 2.95
CA TYR A 317 13.56 -5.62 2.82
C TYR A 317 13.40 -5.07 1.41
N TRP A 318 13.25 -3.74 1.30
CA TRP A 318 13.18 -3.05 0.03
C TRP A 318 14.10 -1.82 0.04
N SER A 319 15.00 -1.76 -0.94
CA SER A 319 15.89 -0.62 -1.18
C SER A 319 15.54 0.11 -2.47
N LEU A 320 15.43 1.44 -2.41
CA LEU A 320 15.15 2.33 -3.54
C LEU A 320 16.00 3.60 -3.47
N SER A 321 16.35 4.18 -4.61
CA SER A 321 16.98 5.50 -4.70
C SER A 321 15.93 6.57 -4.95
N LEU A 322 15.64 7.41 -3.95
CA LEU A 322 14.53 8.37 -3.99
C LEU A 322 15.03 9.74 -4.47
N ALA A 323 14.74 10.12 -5.72
CA ALA A 323 15.10 11.42 -6.26
C ALA A 323 14.21 12.56 -5.73
N HIS A 324 12.94 12.26 -5.47
CA HIS A 324 11.92 13.24 -5.09
C HIS A 324 11.73 13.41 -3.57
N LEU A 325 12.62 12.82 -2.74
CA LEU A 325 12.54 12.93 -1.29
C LEU A 325 12.94 14.32 -0.78
N ARG A 326 13.94 14.96 -1.42
CA ARG A 326 14.38 16.32 -1.13
C ARG A 326 14.01 17.24 -2.29
N TYR A 327 13.53 18.45 -1.98
CA TYR A 327 13.12 19.42 -3.00
C TYR A 327 14.28 19.84 -3.94
N TYR A 328 15.53 19.72 -3.46
CA TYR A 328 16.76 19.88 -4.22
C TYR A 328 17.83 18.91 -3.68
N GLY A 329 18.52 18.20 -4.57
CA GLY A 329 19.67 17.35 -4.21
C GLY A 329 19.77 16.04 -5.01
N PRO A 330 20.89 15.31 -4.86
CA PRO A 330 21.05 13.99 -5.48
C PRO A 330 20.09 12.95 -4.87
N PRO A 331 19.70 11.90 -5.63
CA PRO A 331 18.85 10.84 -5.12
C PRO A 331 19.40 10.20 -3.84
N VAL A 332 18.53 9.98 -2.86
CA VAL A 332 18.92 9.41 -1.56
C VAL A 332 18.65 7.91 -1.57
N PRO A 333 19.64 7.04 -1.35
CA PRO A 333 19.39 5.61 -1.15
C PRO A 333 18.64 5.42 0.17
N ALA A 334 17.51 4.73 0.13
CA ALA A 334 16.71 4.38 1.28
C ALA A 334 16.44 2.87 1.30
N ALA A 335 16.50 2.24 2.46
CA ALA A 335 16.19 0.83 2.66
C ALA A 335 15.27 0.65 3.88
N ARG A 336 14.23 -0.17 3.74
CA ARG A 336 13.23 -0.45 4.78
C ARG A 336 12.96 -1.95 4.91
N PHE A 337 12.43 -2.35 6.06
CA PHE A 337 12.11 -3.74 6.41
C PHE A 337 10.63 -3.86 6.77
N VAL A 338 10.02 -4.99 6.44
CA VAL A 338 8.65 -5.29 6.91
C VAL A 338 8.67 -5.40 8.44
N GLY A 339 7.88 -4.55 9.12
CA GLY A 339 7.84 -4.49 10.59
C GLY A 339 9.01 -3.75 11.24
N GLY A 340 9.87 -3.07 10.47
CA GLY A 340 11.03 -2.32 10.95
C GLY A 340 10.76 -0.84 11.24
N ASP A 341 9.58 -0.50 11.77
CA ASP A 341 9.28 0.89 12.12
C ASP A 341 9.99 1.24 13.44
N SER A 342 10.87 2.24 13.44
CA SER A 342 11.55 2.74 14.65
C SER A 342 10.61 3.54 15.58
N ARG A 343 9.29 3.37 15.39
CA ARG A 343 8.24 4.13 16.06
C ARG A 343 7.77 3.36 17.27
N ILE A 344 8.00 3.94 18.45
CA ILE A 344 7.46 3.44 19.70
C ILE A 344 5.98 3.80 19.82
N THR A 345 5.16 2.86 20.26
CA THR A 345 3.74 3.11 20.56
C THR A 345 3.62 4.07 21.75
N PHE A 346 2.48 4.74 21.92
CA PHE A 346 2.29 5.63 23.08
C PHE A 346 2.48 4.91 24.43
N PRO A 347 2.04 3.65 24.62
CA PRO A 347 2.41 2.85 25.80
C PRO A 347 3.92 2.63 25.95
N GLN A 348 4.64 2.34 24.86
CA GLN A 348 6.09 2.19 24.91
C GLN A 348 6.79 3.53 25.22
N LEU A 349 6.28 4.64 24.69
CA LEU A 349 6.74 5.99 25.03
C LEU A 349 6.51 6.29 26.52
N LYS A 350 5.36 5.92 27.09
CA LYS A 350 5.12 6.03 28.54
C LYS A 350 6.15 5.23 29.34
N LEU A 351 6.49 4.02 28.91
CA LEU A 351 7.53 3.20 29.56
C LEU A 351 8.91 3.86 29.46
N VAL A 352 9.25 4.46 28.31
CA VAL A 352 10.50 5.22 28.15
C VAL A 352 10.54 6.41 29.11
N PHE A 353 9.47 7.22 29.19
CA PHE A 353 9.39 8.32 30.15
C PHE A 353 9.48 7.84 31.60
N PHE A 354 8.81 6.74 31.94
CA PHE A 354 8.84 6.13 33.26
C PHE A 354 10.26 5.72 33.65
N VAL A 355 10.98 5.02 32.77
CA VAL A 355 12.37 4.62 33.01
C VAL A 355 13.31 5.83 33.10
N CYS A 356 13.10 6.86 32.28
CA CYS A 356 13.85 8.12 32.38
C CYS A 356 13.65 8.82 33.73
N LEU A 357 12.42 8.83 34.26
CA LEU A 357 12.10 9.39 35.58
C LEU A 357 12.75 8.59 36.71
N LEU A 358 12.65 7.27 36.68
CA LEU A 358 13.32 6.40 37.66
C LEU A 358 14.83 6.61 37.69
N ARG A 359 15.44 6.73 36.51
CA ARG A 359 16.87 6.99 36.36
C ARG A 359 17.27 8.38 36.86
N TYR A 360 16.43 9.40 36.63
CA TYR A 360 16.66 10.74 37.19
C TYR A 360 16.58 10.75 38.71
N TRP A 361 15.71 9.94 39.30
CA TRP A 361 15.58 9.78 40.76
C TRP A 361 16.64 8.87 41.39
N GLN A 362 17.59 8.35 40.59
CA GLN A 362 18.69 7.47 41.05
C GLN A 362 18.19 6.28 41.89
N LEU A 363 17.00 5.77 41.57
CA LEU A 363 16.44 4.63 42.27
C LEU A 363 17.26 3.38 41.94
N ASP A 364 17.59 2.61 42.98
CA ASP A 364 18.22 1.30 42.85
C ASP A 364 17.24 0.34 42.13
N PRO A 365 17.67 -0.41 41.09
CA PRO A 365 16.84 -1.37 40.35
C PRO A 365 16.04 -2.34 41.23
N ALA A 366 16.49 -2.61 42.45
CA ALA A 366 15.77 -3.43 43.42
C ALA A 366 14.38 -2.84 43.80
N HIS A 367 14.17 -1.53 43.62
CA HIS A 367 12.95 -0.82 44.02
C HIS A 367 12.00 -0.47 42.85
N ASP A 368 12.34 -0.87 41.62
CA ASP A 368 11.56 -0.54 40.41
C ASP A 368 10.11 -1.03 40.49
N SER A 369 9.88 -2.21 41.09
CA SER A 369 8.53 -2.76 41.29
C SER A 369 7.69 -1.97 42.30
N ILE A 370 8.32 -1.32 43.26
CA ILE A 370 7.64 -0.51 44.28
C ILE A 370 7.33 0.87 43.71
N ALA A 371 8.29 1.48 43.01
CA ALA A 371 8.12 2.78 42.36
C ALA A 371 7.01 2.76 41.30
N SER A 372 6.93 1.69 40.49
CA SER A 372 5.84 1.49 39.52
C SER A 372 4.46 1.38 40.17
N LYS A 373 4.35 0.64 41.29
CA LYS A 373 3.10 0.55 42.06
C LYS A 373 2.69 1.87 42.71
N CYS A 374 3.65 2.65 43.22
CA CYS A 374 3.39 3.97 43.79
C CYS A 374 2.89 4.98 42.74
N ILE A 375 3.50 5.00 41.55
CA ILE A 375 3.09 5.89 40.46
C ILE A 375 1.72 5.51 39.91
N LEU A 376 1.44 4.20 39.73
CA LEU A 376 0.11 3.73 39.33
C LEU A 376 -0.97 4.17 40.32
N ARG A 377 -0.69 4.06 41.63
CA ARG A 377 -1.60 4.56 42.67
C ARG A 377 -1.77 6.08 42.65
N LEU A 378 -0.72 6.84 42.33
CA LEU A 378 -0.82 8.30 42.21
C LEU A 378 -1.69 8.74 41.01
N THR A 379 -1.68 7.98 39.92
CA THR A 379 -2.57 8.22 38.77
C THR A 379 -4.03 7.89 39.03
N ASP A 380 -4.35 7.06 40.03
CA ASP A 380 -5.74 6.78 40.43
C ASP A 380 -6.37 7.92 41.26
N TYR A 381 -5.56 8.89 41.71
CA TYR A 381 -5.98 10.06 42.51
C TYR A 381 -6.09 11.36 41.70
N VAL A 382 -5.82 11.33 40.39
CA VAL A 382 -5.95 12.45 39.44
C VAL A 382 -6.97 12.07 38.38
#